data_AF-A0A9E6WCN1-F1
#
_entry.id   AF-A0A9E6WCN1-F1
#
_cell.length_a   1.000
_cell.length_b   1.000
_cell.length_c   1.000
_cell.angle_alpha   90.00
_cell.angle_beta   90.00
_cell.angle_gamma   90.00
#
_symmetry.space_group_name_H-M   'P 1'
#
loop_
_entity.id
_entity.type
_entity.pdbx_description
1 polymer ?
#
loop_
_entity_poly.entity_id
_entity_poly.type
_entity_poly.pdbx_seq_one_letter_code
_entity_poly.pdbx_strand_id
1 'polypeptide(L)'
;NITKFIGNGEINISYNYNRHEFYVIATHPFDQLKGGNIQLNYVFPMKGHLRGHIQFFNGYGETLIDYNHRQTTIGIGVSFANW
;
A
#
# COMPACT_ATOMS: atom_id res chain seq x y z
N ASN A 1 -19.28 7.07 -9.19
CA ASN A 1 -18.93 7.17 -7.75
C ASN A 1 -17.82 6.18 -7.40
N ILE A 2 -16.57 6.56 -7.67
CA ILE A 2 -15.35 5.80 -7.34
C ILE A 2 -15.05 5.79 -5.83
N THR A 3 -15.46 6.84 -5.12
CA THR A 3 -15.35 7.02 -3.67
C THR A 3 -16.02 5.92 -2.87
N LYS A 4 -17.04 5.26 -3.41
CA LYS A 4 -17.67 4.09 -2.78
C LYS A 4 -16.70 2.91 -2.66
N PHE A 5 -15.80 2.75 -3.64
CA PHE A 5 -14.89 1.61 -3.69
C PHE A 5 -13.54 1.93 -3.06
N ILE A 6 -12.89 3.03 -3.46
CA ILE A 6 -11.57 3.40 -2.94
C ILE A 6 -11.68 4.07 -1.57
N GLY A 7 -12.74 4.85 -1.36
CA GLY A 7 -12.92 5.63 -0.15
C GLY A 7 -12.72 7.11 -0.33
N ASN A 8 -12.97 7.85 0.75
CA ASN A 8 -12.85 9.31 0.85
C ASN A 8 -11.89 9.73 1.98
N GLY A 9 -11.34 8.78 2.74
CA GLY A 9 -10.22 9.03 3.64
C GLY A 9 -9.17 7.95 3.56
N GLU A 10 -7.94 8.37 3.88
CA GLU A 10 -6.73 7.58 3.80
C GLU A 10 -5.94 7.76 5.10
N ILE A 11 -5.41 6.67 5.62
CA ILE A 11 -4.55 6.61 6.80
C ILE A 11 -3.21 6.04 6.36
N ASN A 12 -2.14 6.78 6.63
CA ASN A 12 -0.76 6.36 6.40
C ASN A 12 -0.04 6.23 7.74
N ILE A 13 0.53 5.05 8.00
CA ILE A 13 1.30 4.78 9.22
C ILE A 13 2.65 4.24 8.79
N SER A 14 3.73 4.87 9.24
CA SER A 14 5.10 4.44 8.93
C SER A 14 5.91 4.26 10.20
N TYR A 15 6.69 3.18 10.23
CA TYR A 15 7.64 2.85 11.29
C TYR A 15 9.00 2.55 10.69
N ASN A 16 10.00 3.29 11.16
CA ASN A 16 11.38 3.16 10.71
C ASN A 16 12.25 2.59 11.83
N TYR A 17 13.00 1.54 11.52
CA TYR A 17 13.99 0.96 12.42
C TYR A 17 15.30 0.70 11.68
N ASN A 18 16.32 1.48 12.02
CA ASN A 18 17.62 1.48 11.34
C ASN A 18 17.49 1.72 9.83
N ARG A 19 17.69 0.69 9.00
CA ARG A 19 17.53 0.75 7.54
C ARG A 19 16.29 0.02 7.03
N HIS A 20 15.45 -0.46 7.94
CA HIS A 20 14.18 -1.11 7.65
C HIS A 20 13.04 -0.11 7.81
N GLU A 21 12.10 -0.14 6.89
CA GLU A 21 10.89 0.67 6.93
C GLU A 21 9.68 -0.24 6.75
N PHE A 22 8.69 -0.06 7.61
CA PHE A 22 7.39 -0.68 7.49
C PHE A 22 6.37 0.44 7.36
N TYR A 23 5.53 0.39 6.33
CA TYR A 23 4.46 1.36 6.21
C TYR A 23 3.17 0.72 5.73
N VAL A 24 2.07 1.27 6.22
CA VAL A 24 0.71 0.82 5.96
C VAL A 24 -0.08 1.98 5.39
N ILE A 25 -0.77 1.71 4.30
CA ILE A 25 -1.75 2.62 3.71
C ILE A 25 -3.10 1.93 3.83
N ALA A 26 -4.08 2.59 4.43
CA ALA A 26 -5.44 2.08 4.52
C ALA A 26 -6.42 3.15 4.08
N THR A 27 -7.36 2.78 3.23
CA THR A 27 -8.41 3.67 2.75
C THR A 27 -9.78 3.17 3.21
N HIS A 28 -10.71 4.09 3.46
CA HIS A 28 -12.07 3.74 3.85
C HIS A 28 -13.08 4.77 3.33
N PRO A 29 -14.27 4.34 2.86
CA PRO A 29 -15.28 5.24 2.30
C PRO A 29 -16.17 5.94 3.33
N PHE A 30 -16.20 5.46 4.58
CA PHE A 30 -16.94 5.99 5.75
C PHE A 30 -18.46 6.14 5.61
N ASP A 31 -18.98 6.28 4.38
CA ASP A 31 -20.40 6.32 4.02
C ASP A 31 -21.02 4.92 3.94
N GLN A 32 -20.20 3.87 3.86
CA GLN A 32 -20.64 2.47 3.87
C GLN A 32 -19.61 1.55 4.55
N LEU A 33 -20.10 0.40 5.04
CA LEU A 33 -19.31 -0.64 5.73
C LEU A 33 -18.42 -1.48 4.79
N LYS A 34 -18.62 -1.40 3.47
CA LYS A 34 -17.89 -2.18 2.47
C LYS A 34 -17.15 -1.25 1.51
N GLY A 35 -15.88 -1.53 1.26
CA GLY A 35 -15.01 -0.72 0.40
C GLY A 35 -13.68 -0.45 1.08
N GLY A 36 -12.85 0.36 0.44
CA GLY A 36 -11.50 0.64 0.87
C GLY A 36 -10.50 -0.45 0.52
N ASN A 37 -9.28 -0.24 0.98
CA ASN A 37 -8.18 -1.18 0.85
C ASN A 37 -7.21 -1.06 2.03
N ILE A 38 -6.35 -2.05 2.13
CA ILE A 38 -5.17 -2.04 2.97
C ILE A 38 -3.97 -2.46 2.14
N GLN A 39 -2.88 -1.71 2.27
CA GLN A 39 -1.59 -1.98 1.67
C GLN A 39 -0.54 -2.03 2.79
N LEU A 40 0.13 -3.17 2.90
CA LEU A 40 1.23 -3.40 3.83
C LEU A 40 2.53 -3.42 3.03
N ASN A 41 3.51 -2.63 3.46
CA ASN A 41 4.76 -2.50 2.77
C ASN A 41 5.93 -2.70 3.73
N TYR A 42 6.93 -3.44 3.26
CA TYR A 42 8.18 -3.64 3.97
C TYR A 42 9.34 -3.35 3.05
N VAL A 43 10.20 -2.43 3.47
CA VAL A 43 11.43 -2.03 2.79
C VAL A 43 12.61 -2.45 3.64
N PHE A 44 13.54 -3.20 3.04
CA PHE A 44 14.72 -3.70 3.74
C PHE A 44 16.02 -3.34 3.02
N PRO A 45 17.12 -3.16 3.77
CA PRO A 45 18.42 -2.89 3.17
C PRO A 45 18.93 -4.14 2.45
N MET A 46 19.44 -3.97 1.22
CA MET A 46 20.16 -5.03 0.50
C MET A 46 21.67 -4.78 0.51
N LYS A 47 22.18 -3.92 -0.39
CA LYS A 47 23.61 -3.60 -0.50
C LYS A 47 23.81 -2.15 -0.92
N GLY A 48 24.66 -1.41 -0.20
CA GLY A 48 24.84 0.02 -0.45
C GLY A 48 23.49 0.74 -0.41
N HIS A 49 23.16 1.44 -1.49
CA HIS A 49 21.92 2.20 -1.69
C HIS A 49 20.74 1.35 -2.22
N LEU A 50 20.94 0.06 -2.48
CA LEU A 50 19.88 -0.84 -2.95
C LEU A 50 18.95 -1.23 -1.78
N ARG A 51 17.65 -1.10 -2.00
CA ARG A 51 16.59 -1.53 -1.09
C ARG A 51 15.67 -2.54 -1.77
N GLY A 52 15.28 -3.56 -1.00
CA GLY A 52 14.27 -4.52 -1.40
C GLY A 52 12.91 -4.13 -0.85
N HIS A 53 11.85 -4.49 -1.58
CA HIS A 53 10.47 -4.17 -1.26
C HIS A 53 9.63 -5.43 -1.27
N ILE A 54 8.77 -5.58 -0.27
CA ILE A 54 7.66 -6.54 -0.24
C ILE A 54 6.40 -5.72 -0.02
N GLN A 55 5.41 -5.91 -0.89
CA GLN A 55 4.12 -5.27 -0.82
C GLN A 55 3.02 -6.33 -0.77
N PHE A 56 2.06 -6.16 0.13
CA PHE A 56 0.81 -6.89 0.15
C PHE A 56 -0.34 -5.89 0.02
N PHE A 57 -1.25 -6.13 -0.91
CA PHE A 57 -2.45 -5.33 -1.11
C PHE A 57 -3.69 -6.19 -0.95
N ASN A 58 -4.72 -5.68 -0.28
CA ASN A 58 -6.05 -6.27 -0.27
C ASN A 58 -7.12 -5.18 -0.29
N GLY A 59 -8.03 -5.26 -1.27
CA GLY A 59 -9.18 -4.35 -1.33
C GLY A 59 -9.52 -3.92 -2.74
N TYR A 60 -10.12 -2.73 -2.85
CA TYR A 60 -10.51 -2.11 -4.11
C TYR A 60 -9.54 -1.00 -4.51
N GLY A 61 -9.47 -0.69 -5.81
CA GLY A 61 -8.68 0.47 -6.25
C GLY A 61 -7.18 0.27 -6.22
N GLU A 62 -6.68 -0.95 -6.38
CA GLU A 62 -5.23 -1.14 -6.62
C GLU A 62 -4.80 -0.40 -7.89
N THR A 63 -5.66 -0.41 -8.91
CA THR A 63 -5.51 0.34 -10.14
C THR A 63 -6.76 1.17 -10.39
N LEU A 64 -6.60 2.29 -11.13
CA LEU A 64 -7.75 3.10 -11.55
C LEU A 64 -8.63 2.37 -12.57
N ILE A 65 -8.07 1.41 -13.32
CA ILE A 65 -8.83 0.66 -14.33
C ILE A 65 -9.74 -0.38 -13.67
N ASP A 66 -9.28 -0.98 -12.57
CA ASP A 66 -10.01 -2.02 -11.82
C ASP A 66 -10.52 -1.50 -10.47
N TYR A 67 -10.88 -0.22 -10.41
CA TYR A 67 -11.21 0.44 -9.14
C TYR A 67 -12.41 -0.20 -8.41
N ASN A 68 -13.31 -0.85 -9.14
CA ASN A 68 -14.51 -1.51 -8.63
C ASN A 68 -14.33 -3.02 -8.42
N HIS A 69 -13.12 -3.55 -8.61
CA HIS A 69 -12.79 -4.95 -8.40
C HIS A 69 -12.05 -5.14 -7.08
N ARG A 70 -12.42 -6.17 -6.31
CA ARG A 70 -11.70 -6.52 -5.08
C ARG A 70 -10.64 -7.56 -5.40
N GLN A 71 -9.38 -7.23 -5.11
CA GLN A 71 -8.26 -8.13 -5.35
C GLN A 71 -7.31 -8.20 -4.16
N THR A 72 -6.49 -9.24 -4.19
CA THR A 72 -5.39 -9.46 -3.25
C THR A 72 -4.12 -9.69 -4.06
N THR A 73 -3.10 -8.88 -3.81
CA THR A 73 -1.86 -8.90 -4.59
C THR A 73 -0.66 -8.96 -3.65
N ILE A 74 0.37 -9.70 -4.06
CA ILE A 74 1.69 -9.70 -3.42
C ILE A 74 2.70 -9.26 -4.47
N GLY A 75 3.46 -8.22 -4.16
CA GLY A 75 4.52 -7.68 -5.00
C GLY A 75 5.87 -7.79 -4.32
N ILE A 76 6.90 -8.06 -5.12
CA ILE A 76 8.30 -7.94 -4.70
C ILE A 76 9.01 -7.00 -5.68
N GLY A 77 9.90 -6.17 -5.17
CA GLY A 77 10.58 -5.18 -5.99
C GLY A 77 11.91 -4.74 -5.40
N VAL A 78 12.64 -3.95 -6.16
CA VAL A 78 13.88 -3.33 -5.72
C VAL A 78 13.88 -1.85 -6.12
N SER A 79 14.49 -1.01 -5.30
CA SER A 79 14.72 0.39 -5.64
C SER A 79 16.12 0.83 -5.23
N PHE A 80 16.64 1.84 -5.94
CA PHE A 80 17.79 2.59 -5.47
C PHE A 80 17.27 3.72 -4.59
N ALA A 81 17.59 3.68 -3.30
CA ALA A 81 17.37 4.82 -2.43
C ALA A 81 18.59 5.73 -2.52
N ASN A 82 18.54 6.73 -3.41
CA ASN A 82 19.32 7.95 -3.27
C ASN A 82 18.32 9.08 -3.04
N TRP A 83 18.28 9.57 -1.80
CA TRP A 83 17.87 10.93 -1.50
C TRP A 83 18.81 11.46 -0.42
#